data_AF-A0A2S2PEB6-F1
#
_entry.id   AF-A0A2S2PEB6-F1
#
_cell.length_a   1.000
_cell.length_b   1.000
_cell.length_c   1.000
_cell.angle_alpha   90.00
_cell.angle_beta   90.00
_cell.angle_gamma   90.00
#
_symmetry.space_group_name_H-M   'P 1'
#
loop_
_entity.id
_entity.type
_entity.pdbx_description
1 polymer ?
#
loop_
_entity_poly.entity_id
_entity_poly.type
_entity_poly.pdbx_seq_one_letter_code
_entity_poly.pdbx_strand_id
1 'polypeptide(L)'
;KKNLKKHGGQNVLTSSEEKCIVDAVLYASDWGYPFEKDDVKNLVKSYLDRAGKSLKPFKNNLPGEIWYENFIERHNTALKTRLGENIKRSRAAVSRTVVNEYFDNLEITLSGIPP
;
A
#
# COMPACT_ATOMS: atom_id res chain seq x y z
N LYS A 1 33.95 -0.58 11.84
CA LYS A 1 33.78 0.13 10.55
C LYS A 1 32.78 1.26 10.75
N LYS A 2 33.14 2.53 10.53
CA LYS A 2 32.17 3.64 10.56
C LYS A 2 31.18 3.43 9.41
N ASN A 3 29.87 3.35 9.70
CA ASN A 3 28.82 3.35 8.68
C ASN A 3 28.80 4.74 8.01
N LEU A 4 29.59 4.91 6.95
CA LEU A 4 29.53 6.11 6.12
C LEU A 4 28.16 6.14 5.41
N LYS A 5 27.41 7.21 5.65
CA LYS A 5 26.15 7.45 4.94
C LYS A 5 26.42 7.67 3.45
N LYS A 6 25.48 7.30 2.60
CA LYS A 6 25.55 7.62 1.17
C LYS A 6 25.63 9.14 0.99
N HIS A 7 26.43 9.59 0.02
CA HIS A 7 26.53 10.99 -0.34
C HIS A 7 25.17 11.52 -0.80
N GLY A 8 24.80 12.74 -0.39
CA GLY A 8 23.51 13.37 -0.69
C GLY A 8 22.53 13.42 0.48
N GLY A 9 21.35 13.99 0.21
CA GLY A 9 20.24 14.04 1.17
C GLY A 9 19.81 12.63 1.57
N GLN A 10 19.61 12.41 2.87
CA GLN A 10 19.16 11.12 3.37
C GLN A 10 17.64 10.98 3.20
N ASN A 11 17.19 9.75 2.95
CA ASN A 11 15.76 9.45 2.90
C ASN A 11 15.12 9.80 4.25
N VAL A 12 13.93 10.40 4.19
CA VAL A 12 13.19 10.81 5.39
C VAL A 12 12.63 9.59 6.13
N LEU A 13 12.33 8.52 5.41
CA LEU A 13 11.91 7.22 5.92
C LEU A 13 13.09 6.25 5.93
N THR A 14 13.13 5.36 6.91
CA THR A 14 14.07 4.25 6.94
C THR A 14 13.78 3.24 5.83
N SER A 15 14.78 2.43 5.45
CA SER A 15 14.61 1.41 4.42
C SER A 15 13.52 0.39 4.76
N SER A 16 13.35 0.04 6.04
CA SER A 16 12.29 -0.86 6.49
C SER A 16 10.90 -0.21 6.35
N GLU A 17 10.78 1.08 6.68
CA GLU A 17 9.53 1.82 6.53
C GLU A 17 9.13 1.94 5.06
N GLU A 18 10.06 2.33 4.19
CA GLU A 18 9.79 2.38 2.75
C GLU A 18 9.38 1.01 2.22
N LYS A 19 10.07 -0.06 2.63
CA LYS A 19 9.71 -1.41 2.21
C LYS A 19 8.27 -1.78 2.60
N CYS A 20 7.87 -1.52 3.85
CA CYS A 20 6.50 -1.80 4.28
C CYS A 20 5.45 -1.00 3.48
N ILE A 21 5.76 0.24 3.10
CA ILE A 21 4.88 1.08 2.28
C ILE A 21 4.80 0.51 0.85
N VAL A 22 5.92 0.11 0.25
CA VAL A 22 5.95 -0.53 -1.07
C VAL A 22 5.13 -1.82 -1.06
N ASP A 23 5.33 -2.68 -0.06
CA ASP A 23 4.60 -3.94 0.07
C ASP A 23 3.09 -3.68 0.20
N ALA A 24 2.68 -2.70 1.01
CA ALA A 24 1.27 -2.32 1.14
C ALA A 24 0.65 -1.86 -0.19
N VAL A 25 1.37 -1.04 -0.97
CA VAL A 25 0.94 -0.57 -2.30
C VAL A 25 0.79 -1.75 -3.28
N LEU A 26 1.74 -2.70 -3.25
CA LEU A 26 1.69 -3.90 -4.09
C LEU A 26 0.53 -4.82 -3.71
N TYR A 27 0.29 -5.06 -2.42
CA TYR A 27 -0.86 -5.86 -1.97
C TYR A 27 -2.19 -5.25 -2.38
N ALA A 28 -2.34 -3.93 -2.23
CA ALA A 28 -3.53 -3.24 -2.68
C ALA A 28 -3.75 -3.41 -4.19
N SER A 29 -2.70 -3.27 -5.00
CA SER A 29 -2.75 -3.56 -6.43
C SER A 29 -3.12 -5.03 -6.72
N ASP A 30 -2.59 -5.99 -5.95
CA ASP A 30 -2.87 -7.40 -6.14
C ASP A 30 -4.30 -7.79 -5.82
N TRP A 31 -4.91 -7.12 -4.84
CA TRP A 31 -6.33 -7.17 -4.52
C TRP A 31 -7.22 -6.40 -5.52
N GLY A 32 -6.59 -5.70 -6.46
CA GLY A 32 -7.27 -4.96 -7.52
C GLY A 32 -7.78 -3.58 -7.10
N TYR A 33 -7.11 -2.98 -6.11
CA TYR A 33 -7.27 -1.60 -5.65
C TYR A 33 -5.91 -0.89 -5.73
N PRO A 34 -5.37 -0.67 -6.94
CA PRO A 34 -4.09 0.02 -7.10
C PRO A 34 -4.18 1.44 -6.54
N PHE A 35 -3.11 1.90 -5.90
CA PHE A 35 -3.07 3.23 -5.29
C PHE A 35 -2.68 4.28 -6.32
N GLU A 36 -3.40 5.40 -6.30
CA GLU A 36 -3.00 6.61 -6.98
C GLU A 36 -1.99 7.40 -6.14
N LYS A 37 -1.43 8.46 -6.72
CA LYS A 37 -0.43 9.30 -6.06
C LYS A 37 -0.87 9.78 -4.68
N ASP A 38 -2.08 10.32 -4.59
CA ASP A 38 -2.58 10.87 -3.32
C ASP A 38 -2.89 9.77 -2.31
N ASP A 39 -3.24 8.55 -2.74
CA ASP A 39 -3.39 7.40 -1.85
C ASP A 39 -2.05 7.03 -1.20
N VAL A 40 -0.95 7.00 -1.97
CA VAL A 40 0.39 6.74 -1.45
C VAL A 40 0.81 7.82 -0.45
N LYS A 41 0.56 9.09 -0.77
CA LYS A 41 0.85 10.22 0.15
C LYS A 41 0.03 10.13 1.43
N ASN A 42 -1.25 9.80 1.32
CA ASN A 42 -2.15 9.63 2.47
C ASN A 42 -1.78 8.39 3.30
N LEU A 43 -1.35 7.29 2.67
CA LEU A 43 -0.85 6.11 3.36
C LEU A 43 0.35 6.47 4.25
N VAL A 44 1.32 7.23 3.71
CA VAL A 44 2.50 7.67 4.45
C VAL A 44 2.11 8.60 5.59
N LYS A 45 1.24 9.59 5.33
CA LYS A 45 0.71 10.48 6.38
C LYS A 45 0.07 9.68 7.51
N SER A 46 -0.81 8.76 7.15
CA SER A 46 -1.56 7.93 8.09
C SER A 46 -0.62 7.04 8.91
N TYR A 47 0.44 6.50 8.30
CA TYR A 47 1.49 5.78 9.00
C TYR A 47 2.22 6.66 10.01
N LEU A 48 2.67 7.86 9.60
CA LEU A 48 3.41 8.79 10.46
C LEU A 48 2.57 9.26 11.65
N ASP A 49 1.31 9.61 11.40
CA ASP A 49 0.37 10.04 12.44
C ASP A 49 0.14 8.94 13.48
N ARG A 50 -0.12 7.70 13.04
CA ARG A 50 -0.28 6.55 13.95
C ARG A 50 1.00 6.20 14.71
N ALA A 51 2.16 6.42 14.09
CA ALA A 51 3.45 6.18 14.71
C ALA A 51 3.89 7.32 15.66
N GLY A 52 3.13 8.41 15.75
CA GLY A 52 3.50 9.60 16.52
C GLY A 52 4.77 10.29 16.00
N LYS A 53 5.12 10.07 14.73
CA LYS A 53 6.33 10.63 14.10
C LYS A 53 5.99 11.92 13.38
N SER A 54 6.78 12.96 13.62
CA SER A 54 6.71 14.21 12.84
C SER A 54 8.03 14.44 12.11
N LEU A 55 7.96 14.51 10.79
CA LEU A 55 9.12 14.68 9.93
C LEU A 55 9.17 16.13 9.43
N LYS A 56 10.26 16.84 9.74
CA LYS A 56 10.48 18.24 9.35
C LYS A 56 10.12 18.60 7.89
N PRO A 57 10.46 17.78 6.86
CA PRO A 57 10.13 18.13 5.48
C PRO A 57 8.65 17.96 5.12
N PHE A 58 7.83 17.31 5.94
CA PHE A 58 6.42 17.04 5.66
C PHE A 58 5.52 17.95 6.48
N LYS A 59 4.88 18.92 5.82
CA LYS A 59 3.86 19.74 6.46
C LYS A 59 2.66 18.86 6.82
N ASN A 60 2.28 18.85 8.10
CA ASN A 60 1.19 18.01 8.61
C ASN A 60 1.36 16.52 8.26
N ASN A 61 2.61 16.02 8.28
CA ASN A 61 2.97 14.65 7.90
C ASN A 61 2.59 14.23 6.48
N LEU A 62 2.11 15.16 5.64
CA LEU A 62 1.76 14.88 4.25
C LEU A 62 3.01 15.03 3.38
N PRO A 63 3.46 13.98 2.67
CA PRO A 63 4.54 14.11 1.72
C PRO A 63 4.15 15.00 0.53
N GLY A 64 5.12 15.77 0.04
CA GLY A 64 4.95 16.59 -1.15
C GLY A 64 5.14 15.82 -2.45
N GLU A 65 4.94 16.52 -3.57
CA GLU A 65 5.05 15.97 -4.93
C GLU A 65 6.45 15.39 -5.22
N ILE A 66 7.48 16.18 -4.95
CA ILE A 66 8.88 15.82 -5.18
C ILE A 66 9.26 14.56 -4.37
N TRP A 67 8.68 14.39 -3.18
CA TRP A 67 8.94 13.17 -2.40
C TRP A 67 8.36 11.94 -3.10
N TYR A 68 7.14 12.05 -3.63
CA TYR A 68 6.47 10.95 -4.34
C TYR A 68 7.23 10.56 -5.60
N GLU A 69 7.62 11.53 -6.43
CA GLU A 69 8.40 11.28 -7.65
C GLU A 69 9.70 10.52 -7.33
N ASN A 70 10.46 11.02 -6.35
CA ASN A 70 11.67 10.36 -5.90
C ASN A 70 11.40 8.97 -5.30
N PHE A 71 10.28 8.78 -4.59
CA PHE A 71 9.90 7.48 -4.03
C PHE A 71 9.61 6.46 -5.12
N ILE A 72 8.85 6.85 -6.16
CA ILE A 72 8.60 5.98 -7.31
C ILE A 72 9.89 5.70 -8.08
N GLU A 73 10.75 6.70 -8.29
CA GLU A 73 12.03 6.50 -8.95
C GLU A 73 12.92 5.49 -8.22
N ARG A 74 13.01 5.58 -6.89
CA ARG A 74 13.78 4.63 -6.06
C ARG A 74 13.27 3.20 -6.15
N HIS A 75 11.96 3.04 -6.36
CA HIS A 75 11.28 1.73 -6.35
C HIS A 75 10.71 1.36 -7.73
N ASN A 76 11.25 1.93 -8.81
CA ASN A 76 10.72 1.82 -10.18
C ASN A 76 10.74 0.38 -10.77
N THR A 77 11.49 -0.51 -10.14
CA THR A 77 11.54 -1.93 -10.49
C THR A 77 10.27 -2.66 -10.04
N ALA A 78 9.66 -2.22 -8.94
CA ALA A 78 8.45 -2.79 -8.35
C ALA A 78 7.20 -1.93 -8.58
N LEU A 79 7.32 -0.61 -8.41
CA LEU A 79 6.23 0.35 -8.55
C LEU A 79 6.27 1.00 -9.93
N LYS A 80 5.18 0.88 -10.68
CA LYS A 80 4.98 1.58 -11.94
C LYS A 80 3.57 2.14 -11.99
N THR A 81 3.43 3.36 -12.49
CA THR A 81 2.12 3.95 -12.79
C THR A 81 1.47 3.13 -13.91
N ARG A 82 0.35 2.48 -13.61
CA ARG A 82 -0.40 1.67 -14.57
C ARG A 82 -1.58 2.47 -15.09
N LEU A 83 -1.72 2.55 -16.43
CA LEU A 83 -2.84 3.24 -17.09
C LEU A 83 -4.09 2.35 -17.24
N GLY A 84 -4.10 1.17 -16.61
CA GLY A 84 -5.21 0.21 -16.62
C GLY A 84 -4.72 -1.19 -16.95
N GLU A 85 -5.22 -2.18 -16.21
CA GLU A 85 -4.99 -3.60 -16.51
C GLU A 85 -6.32 -4.35 -16.51
N ASN A 86 -6.39 -5.40 -17.34
CA ASN A 86 -7.50 -6.34 -17.26
C ASN A 86 -7.50 -7.00 -15.89
N ILE A 87 -8.68 -7.16 -15.29
CA ILE A 87 -8.81 -7.90 -14.03
C ILE A 87 -8.24 -9.31 -14.17
N LYS A 88 -7.59 -9.83 -13.12
CA LYS A 88 -7.03 -11.19 -13.13
C LYS A 88 -8.12 -12.20 -13.49
N ARG A 89 -7.77 -13.22 -14.30
CA ARG A 89 -8.71 -14.28 -14.70
C ARG A 89 -9.38 -14.95 -13.50
N SER A 90 -8.63 -15.19 -12.41
CA SER A 90 -9.19 -15.74 -11.17
C SER A 90 -10.30 -14.88 -10.56
N ARG A 91 -10.15 -13.54 -10.61
CA ARG A 91 -11.18 -12.58 -10.17
C ARG A 91 -12.37 -12.57 -11.11
N ALA A 92 -12.13 -12.68 -12.42
CA ALA A 92 -13.20 -12.75 -13.42
C ALA A 92 -13.95 -14.11 -13.41
N ALA A 93 -13.30 -15.17 -12.93
CA ALA A 93 -13.84 -16.54 -12.92
C ALA A 93 -14.76 -16.84 -11.73
N VAL A 94 -15.11 -15.84 -10.90
CA VAL A 94 -16.08 -16.02 -9.81
C VAL A 94 -17.44 -16.39 -10.41
N SER A 95 -17.90 -17.60 -10.12
CA SER A 95 -19.17 -18.14 -10.61
C SER A 95 -20.27 -18.01 -9.56
N ARG A 96 -21.53 -18.17 -9.99
CA ARG A 96 -22.69 -18.23 -9.08
C ARG A 96 -22.51 -19.30 -7.98
N THR A 97 -21.90 -20.43 -8.34
CA THR A 97 -21.64 -21.53 -7.40
C THR A 97 -20.70 -21.08 -6.29
N VAL A 98 -19.59 -20.41 -6.63
CA VAL A 98 -18.62 -19.91 -5.64
C VAL A 98 -19.27 -18.92 -4.67
N VAL A 99 -20.13 -18.04 -5.18
CA VAL A 99 -20.85 -17.07 -4.35
C VAL A 99 -21.82 -17.77 -3.38
N ASN A 100 -22.60 -18.73 -3.88
CA ASN A 100 -23.53 -19.48 -3.03
C ASN A 100 -22.79 -20.27 -1.94
N GLU A 101 -21.74 -21.01 -2.31
CA GLU A 101 -20.93 -21.78 -1.36
C GLU A 101 -20.35 -20.89 -0.24
N TYR A 102 -19.96 -19.66 -0.56
CA TYR A 102 -19.49 -18.72 0.47
C TYR A 102 -20.59 -18.41 1.50
N PHE A 103 -21.81 -18.09 1.05
CA PHE A 103 -22.92 -17.77 1.97
C PHE A 103 -23.42 -19.00 2.72
N ASP A 104 -23.48 -20.16 2.07
CA ASP A 104 -23.85 -21.43 2.72
C ASP A 104 -22.87 -21.75 3.86
N ASN A 105 -21.56 -21.62 3.62
CA ASN A 105 -20.55 -21.81 4.65
C ASN A 105 -20.63 -20.74 5.75
N LEU A 106 -20.92 -19.48 5.38
CA LEU A 106 -21.04 -18.38 6.32
C LEU A 106 -22.21 -18.63 7.29
N GLU A 107 -23.36 -19.08 6.80
CA GLU A 107 -24.53 -19.42 7.61
C GLU A 107 -24.20 -20.51 8.65
N ILE A 108 -23.47 -21.55 8.24
CA ILE A 108 -23.00 -22.60 9.17
C ILE A 108 -22.12 -22.00 10.27
N THR A 109 -21.16 -21.12 9.90
CA THR A 109 -20.23 -20.54 10.87
C THR A 109 -20.87 -19.55 11.84
N LEU A 110 -21.97 -18.90 11.43
CA LEU A 110 -22.71 -17.94 12.24
C LEU A 110 -23.82 -18.60 13.07
N SER A 111 -24.05 -19.91 12.90
CA SER A 111 -25.07 -20.64 13.65
C SER A 111 -24.84 -20.54 15.16
N GLY A 112 -25.85 -20.01 15.88
CA GLY A 112 -25.79 -19.84 17.34
C GLY A 112 -25.12 -18.55 17.82
N ILE A 113 -24.64 -17.69 16.93
CA ILE A 113 -24.17 -16.34 17.28
C ILE A 113 -25.39 -15.40 17.25
N PRO A 114 -25.77 -14.77 18.38
CA PRO A 114 -26.86 -13.80 18.40
C PRO A 114 -26.54 -12.56 17.54
N PRO A 115 -27.56 -11.91 16.98
CA PRO A 115 -27.41 -10.78 16.04
C PRO A 115 -26.81 -9.53 16.68
#